data_AF-A0A3B9H4C9-F1
#
_entry.id   AF-A0A3B9H4C9-F1
#
_cell.length_a   1.000
_cell.length_b   1.000
_cell.length_c   1.000
_cell.angle_alpha   90.00
_cell.angle_beta   90.00
_cell.angle_gamma   90.00
#
_symmetry.space_group_name_H-M   'P 1'
#
loop_
_entity.id
_entity.type
_entity.pdbx_description
1 polymer ?
#
loop_
_entity_poly.entity_id
_entity_poly.type
_entity_poly.pdbx_seq_one_letter_code
_entity_poly.pdbx_strand_id
1 'polypeptide(L)'
;TMGQDCDILAAKYGITREAQDEFCLRSHQLSSNAWEDGHLEKEVVTVSMPPKFRPVNQDNGIRVSSLEKLAKLRPAFDKKYGTLTAANSSFLTD
;
A
#
# COMPACT_ATOMS: atom_id res chain seq x y z
N THR A 1 -1.25 -15.05 -11.61
CA THR A 1 -1.01 -14.78 -10.16
C THR A 1 -2.00 -13.74 -9.70
N MET A 2 -2.25 -13.59 -8.40
CA MET A 2 -3.17 -12.55 -7.89
C MET A 2 -2.92 -11.17 -8.51
N GLY A 3 -1.65 -10.73 -8.61
CA GLY A 3 -1.33 -9.44 -9.24
C GLY A 3 -1.57 -9.37 -10.75
N GLN A 4 -1.37 -10.47 -11.48
CA GLN A 4 -1.71 -10.52 -12.92
C GLN A 4 -3.23 -10.49 -13.14
N ASP A 5 -4.01 -11.15 -12.27
CA ASP A 5 -5.46 -11.12 -12.35
C ASP A 5 -6.00 -9.71 -12.07
N CYS A 6 -5.36 -8.96 -11.16
CA CYS A 6 -5.65 -7.54 -10.94
C CYS A 6 -5.35 -6.67 -12.18
N ASP A 7 -4.23 -6.88 -12.89
CA ASP A 7 -3.96 -6.17 -14.15
C ASP A 7 -5.05 -6.46 -15.21
N ILE A 8 -5.53 -7.70 -15.32
CA ILE A 8 -6.62 -8.07 -16.23
C ILE A 8 -7.94 -7.37 -15.83
N LEU A 9 -8.27 -7.34 -14.54
CA LEU A 9 -9.47 -6.68 -14.04
C LEU A 9 -9.40 -5.17 -14.24
N ALA A 10 -8.27 -4.53 -13.94
CA ALA A 10 -8.06 -3.12 -14.16
C ALA A 10 -8.27 -2.75 -15.64
N ALA A 11 -7.68 -3.53 -16.55
CA ALA A 11 -7.87 -3.34 -17.99
C ALA A 11 -9.34 -3.57 -18.40
N LYS A 12 -10.00 -4.61 -17.89
CA LYS A 12 -11.40 -4.95 -18.21
C LYS A 12 -12.38 -3.85 -17.82
N TYR A 13 -12.14 -3.18 -16.69
CA TYR A 13 -13.02 -2.11 -16.19
C TYR A 13 -12.51 -0.70 -16.52
N GLY A 14 -11.41 -0.57 -17.28
CA GLY A 14 -10.86 0.73 -17.66
C GLY A 14 -10.31 1.54 -16.48
N ILE A 15 -9.82 0.88 -15.43
CA ILE A 15 -9.23 1.56 -14.27
C ILE A 15 -7.85 2.05 -14.63
N THR A 16 -7.70 3.38 -14.75
CA THR A 16 -6.45 3.99 -15.20
C THR A 16 -5.34 3.87 -14.16
N ARG A 17 -4.10 4.03 -14.60
CA ARG A 17 -2.93 4.03 -13.71
C ARG A 17 -3.01 5.16 -12.69
N GLU A 18 -3.46 6.33 -13.13
CA GLU A 18 -3.61 7.51 -12.30
C GLU A 18 -4.62 7.26 -11.18
N ALA A 19 -5.78 6.66 -11.49
CA ALA A 19 -6.79 6.33 -10.50
C ALA A 19 -6.28 5.34 -9.44
N GLN A 20 -5.43 4.39 -9.84
CA GLN A 20 -4.80 3.43 -8.92
C GLN A 20 -3.80 4.12 -7.99
N ASP A 21 -2.94 4.99 -8.54
CA ASP A 21 -1.93 5.71 -7.77
C ASP A 21 -2.58 6.77 -6.84
N GLU A 22 -3.67 7.41 -7.26
CA GLU A 22 -4.48 8.30 -6.40
C GLU A 22 -5.13 7.55 -5.24
N PHE A 23 -5.70 6.37 -5.51
CA PHE A 23 -6.28 5.53 -4.46
C PHE A 23 -5.21 5.08 -3.45
N CYS A 24 -4.05 4.63 -3.94
CA CYS A 24 -2.88 4.29 -3.13
C CYS A 24 -2.47 5.45 -2.22
N LEU A 25 -2.27 6.65 -2.79
CA LEU A 25 -1.87 7.83 -2.03
C LEU A 25 -2.90 8.18 -0.94
N ARG A 26 -4.18 8.21 -1.31
CA ARG A 26 -5.28 8.47 -0.37
C ARG A 26 -5.28 7.45 0.77
N SER A 27 -5.11 6.17 0.47
CA SER A 27 -5.07 5.10 1.46
C SER A 27 -3.97 5.35 2.49
N HIS A 28 -2.73 5.58 2.03
CA HIS A 28 -1.60 5.86 2.94
C HIS A 28 -1.76 7.16 3.74
N GLN A 29 -2.32 8.22 3.15
CA GLN A 29 -2.60 9.47 3.87
C GLN A 29 -3.63 9.26 4.97
N LEU A 30 -4.74 8.58 4.66
CA LEU A 30 -5.76 8.28 5.65
C LEU A 30 -5.24 7.37 6.77
N SER A 31 -4.42 6.37 6.45
CA SER A 31 -3.77 5.54 7.48
C SER A 31 -2.82 6.35 8.37
N SER A 32 -2.03 7.27 7.79
CA SER A 32 -1.14 8.16 8.57
C SER A 32 -1.95 9.01 9.53
N ASN A 33 -2.99 9.68 9.02
CA ASN A 33 -3.86 10.54 9.81
C ASN A 33 -4.57 9.75 10.91
N ALA A 34 -5.04 8.52 10.62
CA ALA A 34 -5.71 7.69 11.63
C ALA A 34 -4.79 7.28 12.79
N TRP A 35 -3.49 7.10 12.53
CA TRP A 35 -2.50 6.92 13.58
C TRP A 35 -2.21 8.22 14.34
N GLU A 36 -2.03 9.33 13.63
CA GLU A 36 -1.78 10.65 14.23
C GLU A 36 -2.94 11.12 15.12
N ASP A 37 -4.18 10.83 14.71
CA ASP A 37 -5.41 11.16 15.45
C ASP A 37 -5.72 10.16 16.59
N GLY A 38 -4.88 9.13 16.77
CA GLY A 38 -5.01 8.13 17.83
C GLY A 38 -6.21 7.18 17.66
N HIS A 39 -6.77 7.06 16.45
CA HIS A 39 -7.87 6.13 16.18
C HIS A 39 -7.40 4.68 16.32
N LEU A 40 -6.23 4.36 15.76
CA LEU A 40 -5.70 2.99 15.70
C LEU A 40 -5.04 2.54 17.00
N GLU A 41 -4.61 3.46 17.86
CA GLU A 41 -4.03 3.15 19.17
C GLU A 41 -5.00 2.37 20.08
N LYS A 42 -6.31 2.49 19.86
CA LYS A 42 -7.35 1.79 20.63
C LYS A 42 -7.57 0.35 20.18
N GLU A 43 -7.15 0.03 18.95
CA GLU A 43 -7.38 -1.27 18.32
C GLU A 43 -6.10 -2.12 18.28
N VAL A 44 -4.93 -1.47 18.20
CA VAL A 44 -3.64 -2.15 18.06
C VAL A 44 -3.00 -2.41 19.43
N VAL A 45 -2.74 -3.68 19.72
CA VAL A 45 -2.03 -4.10 20.93
C VAL A 45 -0.52 -4.09 20.67
N THR A 46 0.25 -3.48 21.57
CA THR A 46 1.72 -3.50 21.49
C THR A 46 2.24 -4.92 21.72
N VAL A 47 3.04 -5.42 20.78
CA VAL A 47 3.68 -6.73 20.88
C VAL A 47 5.20 -6.56 20.99
N SER A 48 5.83 -7.33 21.88
CA SER A 48 7.28 -7.39 22.01
C SER A 48 7.74 -8.83 21.84
N MET A 49 8.51 -9.10 20.78
CA MET A 49 8.93 -10.46 20.43
C MET A 49 10.44 -10.67 20.70
N PRO A 50 10.86 -11.86 21.19
CA PRO A 50 12.27 -12.20 21.30
C PRO A 50 12.97 -12.15 19.92
N PRO A 51 14.31 -11.98 19.88
CA PRO A 51 15.21 -11.86 21.03
C PRO A 51 15.39 -10.43 21.52
N LYS A 52 14.99 -9.43 20.70
CA LYS A 52 15.23 -8.01 20.99
C LYS A 52 14.18 -7.39 21.90
N PHE A 53 12.99 -8.00 22.01
CA PHE A 53 11.84 -7.50 22.80
C PHE A 53 11.53 -6.02 22.57
N ARG A 54 11.83 -5.52 21.36
CA ARG A 54 11.49 -4.14 20.97
C ARG A 54 9.98 -4.07 20.77
N PRO A 55 9.29 -3.08 21.35
CA PRO A 55 7.86 -2.92 21.15
C PRO A 55 7.59 -2.60 19.67
N VAL A 56 6.67 -3.36 19.09
CA VAL A 56 6.00 -3.08 17.82
C VAL A 56 4.60 -2.61 18.18
N ASN A 57 4.36 -1.32 17.99
CA ASN A 57 3.14 -0.64 18.41
C ASN A 57 2.50 0.19 17.30
N GLN A 58 3.08 0.18 16.09
CA GLN A 58 2.58 0.90 14.92
C GLN A 58 2.80 0.08 13.65
N ASP A 59 1.94 0.31 12.65
CA ASP A 59 2.06 -0.30 11.34
C ASP A 59 3.31 0.18 10.59
N ASN A 60 4.04 -0.73 9.95
CA ASN A 60 5.27 -0.42 9.21
C ASN A 60 5.03 -0.15 7.69
N GLY A 61 3.79 -0.36 7.24
CA GLY A 61 3.39 -0.25 5.84
C GLY A 61 3.07 1.17 5.40
N ILE A 62 2.80 2.07 6.34
CA ILE A 62 2.32 3.41 6.04
C ILE A 62 3.46 4.25 5.49
N ARG A 63 3.37 4.59 4.21
CA ARG A 63 4.40 5.32 3.48
C ARG A 63 3.76 6.33 2.55
N VAL A 64 3.47 7.51 3.09
CA VAL A 64 2.94 8.62 2.29
C VAL A 64 4.01 9.06 1.28
N SER A 65 3.62 9.09 0.01
CA SER A 65 4.48 9.48 -1.11
C SER A 65 3.84 10.64 -1.90
N SER A 66 4.36 10.96 -3.08
CA SER A 66 3.72 11.87 -4.03
C SER A 66 3.29 11.12 -5.28
N LEU A 67 2.23 11.59 -5.96
CA LEU A 67 1.79 11.03 -7.24
C LEU A 67 2.93 10.96 -8.26
N GLU A 68 3.79 11.98 -8.31
CA GLU A 68 4.96 11.99 -9.19
C GLU A 68 5.95 10.85 -8.93
N LYS A 69 6.13 10.46 -7.67
CA LYS A 69 7.00 9.34 -7.29
C LYS A 69 6.33 8.01 -7.59
N LEU A 70 5.02 7.90 -7.36
CA LEU A 70 4.24 6.71 -7.68
C LEU A 70 4.26 6.44 -9.19
N ALA A 71 3.99 7.47 -10.01
CA ALA A 71 3.96 7.39 -11.47
C ALA A 71 5.29 6.90 -12.09
N LYS A 72 6.42 7.17 -11.43
CA LYS A 72 7.75 6.71 -11.88
C LYS A 72 7.99 5.20 -11.70
N LEU A 73 7.14 4.51 -10.95
CA LEU A 73 7.30 3.08 -10.70
C LEU A 73 6.90 2.25 -11.93
N ARG A 74 7.74 1.26 -12.21
CA ARG A 74 7.51 0.27 -13.27
C ARG A 74 6.42 -0.72 -12.84
N PRO A 75 5.62 -1.23 -13.79
CA PRO A 75 4.68 -2.30 -13.52
C PRO A 75 5.35 -3.53 -12.89
N ALA A 76 4.68 -4.14 -11.91
CA ALA A 76 5.23 -5.24 -11.12
C ALA A 76 4.87 -6.62 -11.69
N PHE A 77 3.68 -6.77 -12.31
CA PHE A 77 3.16 -8.07 -12.74
C PHE A 77 3.15 -8.23 -14.26
N ASP A 78 2.45 -7.36 -15.00
CA ASP A 78 2.60 -7.26 -16.46
C ASP A 78 3.60 -6.16 -16.84
N LYS A 79 4.79 -6.56 -17.31
CA LYS A 79 5.88 -5.62 -17.66
C LYS A 79 5.65 -4.81 -18.93
N LYS A 80 4.68 -5.20 -19.78
CA LYS A 80 4.45 -4.60 -21.09
C LYS A 80 3.27 -3.64 -21.08
N TYR A 81 2.16 -4.03 -20.46
CA TYR A 81 0.92 -3.25 -20.43
C TYR A 81 0.33 -3.08 -19.03
N GLY A 82 0.99 -3.62 -17.99
CA GLY A 82 0.49 -3.58 -16.63
C GLY A 82 0.40 -2.16 -16.08
N THR A 83 -0.55 -1.97 -15.20
CA THR A 83 -0.77 -0.72 -14.47
C THR A 83 -0.49 -0.89 -12.99
N LEU A 84 -0.55 -2.13 -12.49
CA LEU A 84 -0.22 -2.45 -11.11
C LEU A 84 1.29 -2.37 -10.87
N THR A 85 1.68 -1.69 -9.81
CA THR A 85 3.05 -1.45 -9.36
C THR A 85 3.24 -1.92 -7.92
N ALA A 86 4.49 -1.91 -7.45
CA ALA A 86 4.80 -2.23 -6.06
C ALA A 86 4.18 -1.25 -5.05
N ALA A 87 3.83 -0.03 -5.45
CA ALA A 87 3.25 0.94 -4.51
C ALA A 87 1.71 0.85 -4.45
N ASN A 88 1.05 0.65 -5.58
CA ASN A 88 -0.42 0.55 -5.64
C ASN A 88 -0.93 -0.89 -5.40
N SER A 89 -0.08 -1.78 -4.87
CA SER A 89 -0.41 -3.15 -4.49
C SER A 89 -0.17 -3.37 -3.00
N SER A 90 -0.92 -4.27 -2.38
CA SER A 90 -0.64 -4.71 -1.01
C SER A 90 0.71 -5.45 -0.95
N PHE A 91 1.46 -5.22 0.11
CA PHE A 91 2.73 -5.90 0.37
C PHE A 91 2.51 -7.12 1.29
N LEU A 92 3.50 -8.00 1.36
CA LEU A 92 3.46 -9.14 2.27
C LEU A 92 3.58 -8.65 3.72
N THR A 93 2.60 -9.02 4.54
CA THR A 93 2.53 -8.72 5.98
C THR A 93 2.56 -10.03 6.76
N ASP A 94 3.24 -10.03 7.91
CA ASP A 94 3.26 -11.14 8.87
C ASP A 94 2.09 -11.05 9.85
#